data_AF-A0A822HAL4-F1
#
_entry.id   AF-A0A822HAL4-F1
#
_cell.length_a   1.000
_cell.length_b   1.000
_cell.length_c   1.000
_cell.angle_alpha   90.00
_cell.angle_beta   90.00
_cell.angle_gamma   90.00
#
_symmetry.space_group_name_H-M   'P 1'
#
loop_
_entity.id
_entity.type
_entity.pdbx_description
1 polymer ?
#
loop_
_entity_poly.entity_id
_entity_poly.type
_entity_poly.pdbx_seq_one_letter_code
_entity_poly.pdbx_strand_id
1 'polypeptide(L)'
;MSGALAVHVAKECPSMIDALCVIDVVEGSALESLSSMQCFLSSRPKQFSTPQKAIEYIVRSGQVRNIESARVSVIGQIQPMITT
;
A
#
# COMPACT_ATOMS: atom_id res chain seq x y z
N MET A 1 -0.01 -8.73 2.88
CA MET A 1 -0.63 -7.44 3.26
C MET A 1 -1.09 -7.48 4.72
N SER A 2 -1.35 -6.33 5.33
CA SER A 2 -1.66 -6.21 6.78
C SER A 2 -2.94 -6.93 7.22
N GLY A 3 -4.00 -6.95 6.40
CA GLY A 3 -5.27 -7.62 6.76
C GLY A 3 -5.09 -9.12 7.04
N ALA A 4 -4.37 -9.84 6.17
CA ALA A 4 -4.07 -11.26 6.39
C ALA A 4 -3.19 -11.49 7.63
N LEU A 5 -2.23 -10.59 7.88
CA LEU A 5 -1.41 -10.65 9.09
C LEU A 5 -2.25 -10.43 10.35
N ALA A 6 -3.19 -9.49 10.33
CA ALA A 6 -4.08 -9.23 11.46
C ALA A 6 -4.93 -10.47 11.80
N VAL A 7 -5.47 -11.16 10.79
CA VAL A 7 -6.18 -12.45 10.98
C VAL A 7 -5.26 -13.51 11.57
N HIS A 8 -4.04 -13.63 11.07
CA HIS A 8 -3.08 -14.61 11.56
C HIS A 8 -2.71 -14.35 13.04
N VAL A 9 -2.40 -13.11 13.39
CA VAL A 9 -2.09 -12.74 14.79
C VAL A 9 -3.30 -12.96 15.70
N ALA A 10 -4.50 -12.60 15.26
CA ALA A 10 -5.72 -12.80 16.05
C ALA A 10 -6.00 -14.27 16.35
N LYS A 11 -5.65 -15.16 15.42
CA LYS A 11 -5.75 -16.60 15.61
C LYS A 11 -4.81 -17.11 16.71
N GLU A 12 -3.60 -16.55 16.80
CA GLU A 12 -2.59 -16.97 17.80
C GLU A 12 -2.86 -16.39 19.21
N CYS A 13 -3.56 -15.25 19.31
CA CYS A 13 -3.84 -14.58 20.59
C CYS A 13 -5.32 -14.17 20.73
N PRO A 14 -6.29 -15.12 20.70
CA PRO A 14 -7.71 -14.81 20.67
C PRO A 14 -8.23 -14.15 21.96
N SER A 15 -7.56 -14.36 23.09
CA SER A 15 -7.94 -13.75 24.38
C SER A 15 -7.52 -12.28 24.52
N MET A 16 -6.69 -11.76 23.61
CA MET A 16 -6.23 -10.36 23.61
C MET A 16 -7.02 -9.45 22.66
N ILE A 17 -7.98 -10.00 21.90
CA ILE A 17 -8.68 -9.28 20.84
C ILE A 17 -10.18 -9.41 21.01
N ASP A 18 -10.84 -8.30 21.35
CA ASP A 18 -12.31 -8.26 21.46
C ASP A 18 -13.01 -8.25 20.09
N ALA A 19 -12.37 -7.64 19.08
CA ALA A 19 -12.89 -7.56 17.72
C ALA A 19 -11.77 -7.39 16.68
N LEU A 20 -12.01 -7.91 15.47
CA LEU A 20 -11.14 -7.76 14.32
C LEU A 20 -11.93 -7.23 13.12
N CYS A 21 -11.41 -6.17 12.48
CA CYS A 21 -11.92 -5.65 11.22
C CYS A 21 -10.86 -5.80 10.14
N VAL A 22 -11.26 -6.36 8.99
CA VAL A 22 -10.40 -6.53 7.81
C VAL A 22 -11.05 -5.76 6.66
N ILE A 23 -10.27 -4.90 6.00
CA ILE A 23 -10.75 -4.03 4.92
C ILE A 23 -10.12 -4.48 3.61
N ASP A 24 -10.97 -4.66 2.59
CA ASP A 24 -10.55 -4.92 1.20
C ASP A 24 -9.62 -6.14 1.02
N VAL A 25 -9.88 -7.21 1.80
CA VAL A 25 -9.17 -8.48 1.68
C VAL A 25 -10.18 -9.63 1.63
N VAL A 26 -10.17 -10.34 0.51
CA VAL A 26 -10.87 -11.62 0.31
C VAL A 26 -9.86 -12.57 -0.32
N GLU A 27 -9.74 -13.78 0.22
CA GLU A 27 -8.70 -14.74 -0.19
C GLU A 27 -8.69 -15.01 -1.70
N GLY A 28 -9.85 -15.36 -2.27
CA GLY A 28 -9.98 -15.68 -3.70
C GLY A 28 -9.58 -14.51 -4.60
N SER A 29 -10.16 -13.33 -4.39
CA SER A 29 -9.85 -12.13 -5.19
C SER A 29 -8.41 -11.66 -5.01
N ALA A 30 -7.80 -11.87 -3.84
CA ALA A 30 -6.39 -11.58 -3.62
C ALA A 30 -5.50 -12.47 -4.50
N LEU A 31 -5.76 -13.78 -4.55
CA LEU A 31 -5.00 -14.73 -5.39
C LEU A 31 -5.11 -14.40 -6.87
N GLU A 32 -6.30 -14.07 -7.36
CA GLU A 32 -6.53 -13.70 -8.76
C GLU A 32 -5.84 -12.37 -9.12
N SER A 33 -5.85 -11.41 -8.19
CA SER A 33 -5.31 -10.05 -8.44
C SER A 33 -3.79 -9.96 -8.34
N LEU A 34 -3.10 -10.99 -7.81
CA LEU A 34 -1.64 -10.95 -7.61
C LEU A 34 -0.87 -10.72 -8.91
N SER A 35 -1.26 -11.40 -9.98
CA SER A 35 -0.61 -11.27 -11.30
C SER A 35 -0.75 -9.84 -11.85
N SER A 36 -1.96 -9.29 -11.77
CA SER A 36 -2.26 -7.91 -12.18
C SER A 36 -1.49 -6.89 -11.35
N MET A 37 -1.36 -7.11 -10.03
CA MET A 37 -0.58 -6.23 -9.16
C MET A 37 0.91 -6.26 -9.46
N GLN A 38 1.49 -7.40 -9.86
CA GLN A 38 2.89 -7.42 -10.29
C GLN A 38 3.14 -6.55 -11.51
N CYS A 39 2.24 -6.59 -12.51
CA CYS A 39 2.32 -5.69 -13.66
C CYS A 39 2.19 -4.22 -13.23
N PHE A 40 1.24 -3.90 -12.35
CA PHE A 40 1.05 -2.54 -11.84
C PHE A 40 2.27 -2.01 -11.05
N LEU A 41 2.89 -2.83 -10.21
CA LEU A 41 4.09 -2.45 -9.47
C LEU A 41 5.29 -2.24 -10.40
N SER A 42 5.42 -3.08 -11.42
CA SER A 42 6.52 -3.01 -12.39
C SER A 42 6.45 -1.78 -13.29
N SER A 43 5.26 -1.23 -13.52
CA SER A 43 5.07 -0.01 -14.33
C SER A 43 5.33 1.29 -13.58
N ARG A 44 5.60 1.23 -12.27
CA ARG A 44 5.88 2.43 -11.47
C ARG A 44 7.21 3.07 -11.85
N PRO A 45 7.30 4.41 -11.88
CA PRO A 45 8.56 5.11 -11.97
C PRO A 45 9.51 4.66 -10.84
N LYS A 46 10.76 4.36 -11.19
CA LYS A 46 11.78 3.95 -10.22
C LYS A 46 12.27 5.10 -9.34
N GLN A 47 12.07 6.34 -9.79
CA GLN A 47 12.64 7.52 -9.19
C GLN A 47 11.79 8.74 -9.53
N PHE A 48 11.78 9.70 -8.62
CA PHE A 48 11.09 10.98 -8.76
C PHE A 48 12.08 12.10 -8.46
N SER A 49 12.01 13.19 -9.22
CA SER A 49 12.90 14.35 -9.02
C SER A 49 12.65 15.09 -7.72
N THR A 50 11.40 15.09 -7.26
CA THR A 50 10.97 15.73 -6.00
C THR A 50 9.86 14.92 -5.34
N PRO A 51 9.69 15.03 -4.00
CA PRO A 51 8.55 14.44 -3.31
C PRO A 51 7.20 14.90 -3.86
N GLN A 52 7.11 16.16 -4.30
CA GLN A 52 5.89 16.72 -4.89
C GLN A 52 5.51 16.01 -6.20
N LYS A 53 6.50 15.63 -7.02
CA LYS A 53 6.26 14.85 -8.24
C LYS A 53 5.80 13.42 -7.95
N ALA A 54 6.27 12.81 -6.86
CA ALA A 54 5.77 11.52 -6.41
C ALA A 54 4.28 11.63 -5.98
N ILE A 55 3.93 12.65 -5.19
CA ILE A 55 2.54 12.90 -4.77
C ILE A 55 1.64 13.13 -6.00
N GLU A 56 2.08 13.98 -6.94
CA GLU A 56 1.33 14.25 -8.17
C GLU A 56 1.07 12.96 -8.97
N TYR A 57 2.09 12.11 -9.13
CA TYR A 57 1.95 10.83 -9.83
C TYR A 57 0.95 9.90 -9.13
N ILE A 58 1.02 9.76 -7.80
CA ILE A 58 0.14 8.87 -7.03
C ILE A 58 -1.33 9.28 -7.12
N VAL A 59 -1.60 10.59 -7.15
CA VAL A 59 -2.97 11.09 -7.34
C VAL A 59 -3.43 10.87 -8.78
N ARG A 60 -2.58 11.17 -9.76
CA ARG A 60 -2.92 11.02 -11.19
C ARG A 60 -3.07 9.57 -11.64
N SER A 61 -2.31 8.64 -11.08
CA SER A 61 -2.44 7.21 -11.35
C SER A 61 -3.70 6.60 -10.73
N GLY A 62 -4.42 7.35 -9.89
CA GLY A 62 -5.62 6.90 -9.21
C GLY A 62 -5.36 5.99 -8.01
N GLN A 63 -4.09 5.77 -7.64
CA GLN A 63 -3.74 4.93 -6.49
C GLN A 63 -4.24 5.52 -5.17
N VAL A 64 -4.16 6.85 -5.01
CA VAL A 64 -4.78 7.57 -3.88
C VAL A 64 -5.61 8.72 -4.44
N ARG A 65 -6.93 8.67 -4.23
CA ARG A 65 -7.85 9.68 -4.77
C ARG A 65 -7.91 10.95 -3.91
N ASN A 66 -7.72 10.81 -2.59
CA ASN A 66 -7.73 11.94 -1.67
C ASN A 66 -6.35 12.62 -1.65
N ILE A 67 -6.32 13.89 -2.05
CA ILE A 67 -5.08 14.68 -2.16
C ILE A 67 -4.42 14.89 -0.79
N GLU A 68 -5.20 15.17 0.26
CA GLU A 68 -4.67 15.37 1.61
C GLU A 68 -4.03 14.09 2.15
N SER A 69 -4.69 12.94 1.97
CA SER A 69 -4.14 11.64 2.30
C SER A 69 -2.84 11.38 1.55
N ALA A 70 -2.78 11.66 0.25
CA ALA A 70 -1.58 11.45 -0.55
C ALA A 70 -0.41 12.31 -0.06
N ARG A 71 -0.66 13.57 0.34
CA ARG A 71 0.38 14.47 0.86
C ARG A 71 1.03 13.95 2.13
N VAL A 72 0.28 13.24 2.97
CA VAL A 72 0.79 12.67 4.22
C VAL A 72 1.43 11.29 4.00
N SER A 73 0.79 10.41 3.23
CA SER A 73 1.20 9.00 3.14
C SER A 73 2.33 8.73 2.15
N VAL A 74 2.47 9.52 1.08
CA VAL A 74 3.41 9.22 -0.02
C VAL A 74 4.86 9.48 0.38
N ILE A 75 5.11 10.44 1.27
CA ILE A 75 6.46 10.81 1.69
C ILE A 75 7.19 9.64 2.35
N GLY A 76 6.49 8.84 3.16
CA GLY A 76 7.06 7.64 3.78
C GLY A 76 7.33 6.48 2.82
N GLN A 77 6.90 6.58 1.56
CA GLN A 77 7.05 5.52 0.53
C GLN A 77 8.22 5.77 -0.41
N ILE A 78 8.88 6.93 -0.32
CA ILE A 78 10.01 7.30 -1.16
C ILE A 78 11.28 7.37 -0.33
N GLN A 79 12.39 6.90 -0.89
CA GLN A 79 13.71 7.03 -0.26
C GLN A 79 14.50 8.18 -0.89
N PRO A 80 15.25 8.97 -0.10
CA PRO A 80 16.19 9.93 -0.64
C PRO A 80 17.22 9.21 -1.50
N MET A 81 17.55 9.78 -2.66
CA MET A 81 18.66 9.28 -3.45
C MET A 81 19.96 9.68 -2.75
N ILE A 82 20.61 8.71 -2.11
CA ILE A 82 21.93 8.89 -1.51
C ILE A 82 22.94 8.59 -2.61
N THR A 83 23.60 9.62 -3.14
CA THR A 83 24.74 9.45 -4.04
C THR A 83 25.93 8.96 -3.21
N THR A 84 26.25 7.67 -3.32
CA THR A 84 27.54 7.11 -2.89
C THR A 84 28.65 7.50 -3.85
#